data_AF-A0A9Q3CI84-F1
#
_entry.id   AF-A0A9Q3CI84-F1
#
_cell.length_a   1.000
_cell.length_b   1.000
_cell.length_c   1.000
_cell.angle_alpha   90.00
_cell.angle_beta   90.00
_cell.angle_gamma   90.00
#
_symmetry.space_group_name_H-M   'P 1'
#
loop_
_entity.id
_entity.type
_entity.pdbx_description
1 polymer ?
#
loop_
_entity_poly.entity_id
_entity_poly.type
_entity_poly.pdbx_seq_one_letter_code
_entity_poly.pdbx_strand_id
1 'polypeptide(L)'
;MDLPPSSYNNSLEELWDEEEEPEEVKTMMKVVPSAPYQYLDVFYKVIAEKLPPHHSCDQFIELEGSLPPAGVIYSLSDQESDTLRA
;
A
#
# COMPACT_ATOMS: atom_id res chain seq x y z
N MET A 1 4.21 -10.00 -36.13
CA MET A 1 3.45 -9.43 -35.01
C MET A 1 4.44 -9.26 -33.90
N ASP A 2 4.98 -8.06 -33.77
CA ASP A 2 6.01 -7.76 -32.79
C ASP A 2 5.33 -7.45 -31.45
N LEU A 3 5.65 -8.24 -30.43
CA LEU A 3 5.21 -7.97 -29.07
C LEU A 3 5.90 -6.68 -28.58
N PRO A 4 5.20 -5.76 -27.88
CA PRO A 4 5.86 -4.61 -27.30
C PRO A 4 6.90 -5.06 -26.27
N PRO A 5 8.03 -4.34 -26.13
CA PRO A 5 9.03 -4.68 -25.13
C PRO A 5 8.39 -4.60 -23.74
N SER A 6 8.59 -5.65 -22.95
CA SER A 6 8.17 -5.75 -21.55
C SER A 6 8.90 -4.69 -20.71
N SER A 7 8.43 -3.45 -20.79
CA SER A 7 8.89 -2.31 -19.99
C SER A 7 8.52 -2.43 -18.51
N TYR A 8 7.76 -3.46 -18.14
CA TYR A 8 7.23 -3.65 -16.79
C TYR A 8 8.20 -4.31 -15.83
N ASN A 9 9.39 -4.73 -16.29
CA ASN A 9 10.30 -5.52 -15.44
C ASN A 9 11.37 -4.67 -14.75
N ASN A 10 11.58 -3.42 -15.16
CA ASN A 10 12.66 -2.59 -14.63
C ASN A 10 12.19 -1.54 -13.60
N SER A 11 10.89 -1.35 -13.39
CA SER A 11 10.36 -0.27 -12.54
C SER A 11 9.98 -0.73 -11.12
N LEU A 12 9.90 -2.04 -10.87
CA LEU A 12 9.50 -2.59 -9.57
C LEU A 12 10.70 -2.80 -8.64
N GLU A 13 11.86 -3.13 -9.19
CA GLU A 13 13.10 -3.38 -8.44
C GLU A 13 13.80 -2.08 -7.97
N GLU A 14 13.51 -0.91 -8.57
CA GLU A 14 14.14 0.37 -8.20
C GLU A 14 13.46 1.09 -7.02
N LEU A 15 12.30 0.63 -6.53
CA LEU A 15 11.52 1.30 -5.47
C LEU A 15 11.63 0.63 -4.09
N TRP A 16 12.35 -0.49 -4.00
CA TRP A 16 12.70 -1.07 -2.72
C TRP A 16 14.13 -0.64 -2.41
N ASP A 17 14.25 0.47 -1.69
CA ASP A 17 15.50 0.83 -1.03
C ASP A 17 16.08 -0.42 -0.36
N GLU A 18 17.37 -0.68 -0.53
CA GLU A 18 18.11 -1.76 0.12
C GLU A 18 18.14 -1.52 1.65
N GLU A 19 16.98 -1.63 2.31
CA GLU A 19 16.86 -1.65 3.76
C GLU A 19 17.23 -3.05 4.24
N GLU A 20 18.22 -3.08 5.13
CA GLU A 20 18.69 -4.22 5.92
C GLU A 20 17.56 -5.22 6.22
N GLU A 21 17.68 -6.48 5.76
CA GLU A 21 16.62 -7.47 5.98
C GLU A 21 16.26 -7.53 7.47
N PRO A 22 15.01 -7.20 7.85
CA PRO A 22 14.67 -7.05 9.25
C PRO A 22 14.83 -8.39 9.98
N GLU A 23 15.31 -8.40 11.22
CA GLU A 23 15.46 -9.64 12.01
C GLU A 23 14.16 -10.48 12.08
N GLU A 24 13.03 -9.83 11.84
CA GLU A 24 11.69 -10.40 11.68
C GLU A 24 11.61 -11.48 10.56
N VAL A 25 12.28 -11.30 9.41
CA VAL A 25 12.26 -12.26 8.28
C VAL A 25 12.74 -13.64 8.73
N LYS A 26 13.85 -13.65 9.48
CA LYS A 26 14.50 -14.87 9.95
C LYS A 26 13.66 -15.62 10.98
N THR A 27 12.78 -14.92 11.70
CA THR A 27 11.82 -15.55 12.61
C THR A 27 10.62 -16.11 11.86
N MET A 28 10.11 -15.41 10.85
CA MET A 28 9.00 -15.85 10.01
C MET A 28 9.34 -17.08 9.16
N MET A 29 10.55 -17.16 8.59
CA MET A 29 11.01 -18.32 7.83
C MET A 29 10.98 -19.63 8.64
N LYS A 30 11.04 -19.57 9.98
CA LYS A 30 10.96 -20.78 10.83
C LYS A 30 9.53 -21.32 10.97
N VAL A 31 8.52 -20.48 10.74
CA VAL A 31 7.10 -20.80 10.96
C VAL A 31 6.38 -21.07 9.65
N VAL A 32 6.75 -20.34 8.59
CA VAL A 32 6.09 -20.39 7.30
C VAL A 32 6.70 -21.48 6.41
N PRO A 33 5.91 -22.23 5.62
CA PRO A 33 6.43 -23.14 4.60
C PRO A 33 7.34 -22.43 3.60
N SER A 34 8.20 -23.18 2.90
CA SER A 34 9.19 -22.59 1.97
C SER A 34 8.59 -22.00 0.69
N ALA A 35 7.39 -22.41 0.30
CA ALA A 35 6.75 -21.96 -0.94
C ALA A 35 6.52 -20.43 -1.00
N PRO A 36 6.00 -19.77 0.05
CA PRO A 36 5.81 -18.31 0.06
C PRO A 36 7.03 -17.48 0.51
N TYR A 37 8.25 -18.03 0.57
CA TYR A 37 9.42 -17.25 1.04
C TYR A 37 9.69 -15.98 0.21
N GLN A 38 9.33 -15.99 -1.07
CA GLN A 38 9.43 -14.85 -1.97
C GLN A 38 8.41 -13.72 -1.68
N TYR A 39 7.48 -13.92 -0.75
CA TYR A 39 6.44 -12.96 -0.37
C TYR A 39 6.46 -12.63 1.13
N LEU A 40 7.56 -12.95 1.82
CA LEU A 40 7.66 -12.68 3.26
C LEU A 40 7.63 -11.18 3.56
N ASP A 41 8.06 -10.36 2.60
CA ASP A 41 7.99 -8.91 2.60
C ASP A 41 6.59 -8.35 2.80
N VAL A 42 5.58 -8.99 2.22
CA VAL A 42 4.17 -8.62 2.38
C VAL A 42 3.71 -8.71 3.84
N PHE A 43 4.38 -9.54 4.65
CA PHE A 43 4.02 -9.76 6.05
C PHE A 43 4.82 -8.89 7.03
N TYR A 44 5.73 -8.04 6.56
CA TYR A 44 6.48 -7.16 7.44
C TYR A 44 5.57 -6.10 8.04
N LYS A 45 5.46 -6.14 9.37
CA LYS A 45 4.62 -5.20 10.10
C LYS A 45 5.05 -3.74 9.84
N VAL A 46 6.35 -3.51 9.79
CA VAL A 46 6.94 -2.18 9.55
C VAL A 46 6.59 -1.65 8.15
N ILE A 47 6.54 -2.50 7.13
CA ILE A 47 6.12 -2.10 5.78
C ILE A 47 4.61 -1.90 5.74
N ALA A 48 3.83 -2.78 6.38
CA ALA A 48 2.38 -2.70 6.42
C ALA A 48 1.86 -1.44 7.15
N GLU A 49 2.65 -0.86 8.06
CA GLU A 49 2.33 0.42 8.73
C GLU A 49 2.62 1.65 7.86
N LYS A 50 3.35 1.50 6.75
CA LYS A 50 3.63 2.58 5.79
C LYS A 50 2.63 2.51 4.62
N LEU A 51 2.24 3.67 4.10
CA LEU A 51 1.48 3.72 2.86
C LEU A 51 2.36 3.26 1.69
N PRO A 52 1.84 2.41 0.77
CA PRO A 52 2.57 2.07 -0.44
C PRO A 52 2.81 3.32 -1.29
N PRO A 53 3.86 3.33 -2.13
CA PRO A 53 4.11 4.43 -3.04
C PRO A 53 2.97 4.59 -4.04
N HIS A 54 2.76 5.83 -4.50
CA HIS A 54 1.79 6.11 -5.55
C HIS A 54 2.17 5.42 -6.86
N HIS A 55 1.20 4.81 -7.53
CA HIS A 55 1.39 4.13 -8.80
C HIS A 55 0.77 4.92 -9.95
N SER A 56 1.26 4.70 -11.17
CA SER A 56 0.72 5.33 -12.39
C SER A 56 -0.70 4.87 -12.73
N CYS A 57 -1.14 3.74 -12.16
CA CYS A 57 -2.49 3.20 -12.27
C CYS A 57 -3.41 3.60 -11.11
N ASP A 58 -2.95 4.45 -10.18
CA ASP A 58 -3.81 5.00 -9.14
C ASP A 58 -4.98 5.77 -9.78
N GLN A 59 -6.15 5.69 -9.16
CA GLN A 59 -7.31 6.43 -9.64
C GLN A 59 -7.06 7.94 -9.46
N PHE A 60 -6.81 8.61 -10.58
CA PHE A 60 -6.77 10.06 -10.65
C PHE A 60 -8.17 10.60 -10.95
N ILE A 61 -8.67 11.50 -10.09
CA ILE A 61 -9.92 12.22 -10.33
C ILE A 61 -9.55 13.57 -10.95
N GLU A 62 -9.83 13.74 -12.23
CA GLU A 62 -9.70 15.03 -12.90
C GLU A 62 -10.74 16.01 -12.34
N LEU A 63 -10.29 17.18 -11.90
CA LEU A 63 -11.17 18.19 -11.33
C LEU A 63 -11.66 19.12 -12.44
N GLU A 64 -12.98 19.19 -12.61
CA GLU A 64 -13.63 20.13 -13.52
C GLU A 64 -14.30 21.28 -12.72
N GLY A 65 -14.10 22.52 -13.17
CA GLY A 65 -14.75 23.70 -12.60
C GLY A 65 -14.11 24.22 -11.30
N SER A 66 -14.87 24.96 -10.50
CA SER A 66 -14.43 25.52 -9.23
C SER A 66 -14.54 24.49 -8.09
N LEU A 67 -13.63 24.56 -7.12
CA LEU A 67 -13.68 23.74 -5.92
C LEU A 67 -15.05 23.88 -5.21
N PRO A 68 -15.73 22.77 -4.86
CA PRO A 68 -16.98 22.86 -4.13
C PRO A 68 -16.76 23.48 -2.75
N PRO A 69 -17.72 24.25 -2.21
CA PRO A 69 -17.63 24.76 -0.86
C PRO A 69 -17.64 23.59 0.14
N ALA A 70 -16.91 23.74 1.24
CA ALA A 70 -16.94 22.79 2.33
C ALA A 70 -18.38 22.67 2.86
N GLY A 71 -18.94 21.45 2.80
CA GLY A 71 -20.27 21.15 3.33
C GLY A 71 -20.28 21.05 4.85
N VAL A 72 -21.46 21.22 5.45
CA VAL A 72 -21.65 20.99 6.89
C VAL A 72 -21.61 19.49 7.14
N ILE A 73 -20.77 19.05 8.08
CA ILE A 73 -20.80 17.67 8.57
C ILE A 73 -21.89 17.58 9.64
N TYR A 74 -22.86 16.70 9.45
CA TYR A 74 -23.91 16.49 10.46
C TYR A 74 -23.30 15.90 11.73
N SER A 75 -23.75 16.40 12.88
CA SER A 75 -23.30 15.88 14.17
C SER A 75 -23.75 14.43 14.33
N LEU A 76 -22.79 13.56 14.61
CA LEU A 76 -23.04 12.17 14.97
C LEU A 76 -23.53 12.09 16.42
N SER A 77 -24.33 11.08 16.72
CA SER A 77 -24.60 10.68 18.11
C SER A 77 -23.33 10.10 18.74
N ASP A 78 -23.29 10.07 20.08
CA ASP A 78 -22.15 9.53 20.83
C ASP A 78 -21.83 8.09 20.38
N GLN A 79 -22.86 7.24 20.24
CA GLN A 79 -22.72 5.85 19.78
C GLN A 79 -22.10 5.73 18.38
N GLU A 80 -22.56 6.56 17.43
CA GLU A 80 -22.02 6.56 16.06
C GLU A 80 -20.57 7.05 16.05
N SER A 81 -20.27 8.08 16.86
CA SER A 81 -18.92 8.63 16.97
C SER A 81 -17.94 7.65 17.61
N ASP A 82 -18.38 6.92 18.64
CA ASP A 82 -17.58 5.90 19.32
C ASP A 82 -17.31 4.72 18.39
N THR A 83 -18.30 4.33 17.59
CA THR A 83 -18.15 3.25 16.59
C THR A 83 -17.10 3.60 15.53
N LEU A 84 -17.02 4.84 15.09
CA LEU A 84 -16.04 5.27 14.08
C LEU A 84 -14.62 5.49 14.61
N ARG A 85 -14.46 5.63 15.93
CA ARG A 85 -13.15 5.85 16.58
C ARG A 85 -12.48 4.56 17.05
N ALA A 86 -13.24 3.47 17.13
CA ALA A 86 -12.78 2.16 17.53
C ALA A 86 -11.99 1.47 16.42
#